data_AF-A0A953EKF0-F1
#
_entry.id   AF-A0A953EKF0-F1
#
_cell.length_a   1.000
_cell.length_b   1.000
_cell.length_c   1.000
_cell.angle_alpha   90.00
_cell.angle_beta   90.00
_cell.angle_gamma   90.00
#
_symmetry.space_group_name_H-M   'P 1'
#
loop_
_entity.id
_entity.type
_entity.pdbx_description
1 polymer ?
#
loop_
_entity_poly.entity_id
_entity_poly.type
_entity_poly.pdbx_seq_one_letter_code
_entity_poly.pdbx_strand_id
1 'polypeptide(L)'
;MKLQIIGDGAFGTFLAELLGPFVQLDNSAESVILAVPISAYGSLASEHRERHLINVCSVQKPSTEMILRYTPNVTSIHPLFGQRTPEDKRNSILTHSLPATSEFVSNEAEFLDLFSRVSTIIRDNTDGVAFTPDSHDQLMAKTHVAAVVAARQMKIFIDRANDIPDEYIPNSFRLLRDFVNTLDDMPHGTIESIMANPYF
;
A
#
# COMPACT_ATOMS: atom_id res chain seq x y z
N MET A 1 5.11 0.99 21.19
CA MET A 1 5.54 2.01 20.21
C MET A 1 4.58 3.19 20.16
N LYS A 2 5.10 4.42 20.05
CA LYS A 2 4.35 5.58 19.53
C LYS A 2 4.47 5.64 18.01
N LEU A 3 3.37 5.91 17.32
CA LEU A 3 3.34 5.94 15.86
C LEU A 3 2.52 7.16 15.39
N GLN A 4 2.99 7.84 14.34
CA GLN A 4 2.16 8.79 13.62
C GLN A 4 1.69 8.15 12.31
N ILE A 5 0.46 8.42 11.90
CA ILE A 5 -0.01 8.14 10.54
C ILE A 5 -0.28 9.50 9.90
N ILE A 6 0.40 9.77 8.78
CA ILE A 6 0.15 10.96 7.95
C ILE A 6 -0.72 10.52 6.78
N GLY A 7 -1.86 11.21 6.61
CA GLY A 7 -2.90 10.89 5.64
C GLY A 7 -4.20 10.50 6.33
N ASP A 8 -5.23 11.32 6.13
CA ASP A 8 -6.59 11.14 6.67
C ASP A 8 -7.56 10.54 5.64
N GLY A 9 -7.04 10.11 4.48
CA GLY A 9 -7.81 9.39 3.47
C GLY A 9 -8.27 8.01 3.96
N ALA A 10 -9.01 7.29 3.10
CA ALA A 10 -9.63 6.01 3.43
C ALA A 10 -8.63 4.98 4.01
N PHE A 11 -7.42 4.89 3.43
CA PHE A 11 -6.41 3.94 3.91
C PHE A 11 -5.77 4.36 5.24
N GLY A 12 -5.44 5.65 5.42
CA GLY A 12 -4.87 6.15 6.68
C GLY A 12 -5.83 6.04 7.85
N THR A 13 -7.11 6.33 7.64
CA THR A 13 -8.19 6.12 8.63
C THR A 13 -8.31 4.64 8.98
N PHE A 14 -8.35 3.77 7.97
CA PHE A 14 -8.39 2.32 8.19
C PHE A 14 -7.17 1.81 8.97
N LEU A 15 -5.95 2.29 8.67
CA LEU A 15 -4.75 1.93 9.42
C LEU A 15 -4.81 2.41 10.87
N ALA A 16 -5.36 3.60 11.14
CA ALA A 16 -5.52 4.11 12.49
C ALA A 16 -6.47 3.24 13.33
N GLU A 17 -7.58 2.80 12.75
CA GLU A 17 -8.51 1.86 13.39
C GLU A 17 -7.87 0.48 13.60
N LEU A 18 -7.16 -0.02 12.59
CA LEU A 18 -6.54 -1.34 12.60
C LEU A 18 -5.39 -1.44 13.62
N LEU A 19 -4.55 -0.41 13.70
CA LEU A 19 -3.36 -0.39 14.55
C LEU A 19 -3.63 0.18 15.94
N GLY A 20 -4.68 0.98 16.12
CA GLY A 20 -5.02 1.65 17.38
C GLY A 20 -5.03 0.75 18.63
N PRO A 21 -5.50 -0.51 18.56
CA PRO A 21 -5.41 -1.43 19.70
C PRO A 21 -3.98 -1.83 20.12
N PHE A 22 -3.00 -1.63 19.25
CA PHE A 22 -1.62 -2.12 19.42
C PHE A 22 -0.57 -1.01 19.57
N VAL A 23 -0.88 0.23 19.17
CA VAL A 23 0.04 1.37 19.21
C VAL A 23 -0.57 2.60 19.84
N GLN A 24 0.27 3.48 20.38
CA GLN A 24 -0.16 4.83 20.77
C GLN A 24 -0.01 5.76 19.57
N LEU A 25 -1.13 6.21 18.99
CA LEU A 25 -1.11 7.20 17.92
C LEU A 25 -0.75 8.59 18.49
N ASP A 26 0.35 9.17 18.02
CA ASP A 26 0.90 10.42 18.54
C ASP A 26 1.59 11.22 17.41
N ASN A 27 1.23 12.49 17.25
CA ASN A 27 1.83 13.37 16.23
C ASN A 27 3.32 13.65 16.48
N SER A 28 3.80 13.47 17.71
CA SER A 28 5.22 13.63 18.05
C SER A 28 6.02 12.32 17.97
N ALA A 29 5.46 11.23 17.43
CA ALA A 29 6.12 9.93 17.38
C ALA A 29 7.46 9.96 16.61
N GLU A 30 8.39 9.04 16.87
CA GLU A 30 9.60 8.96 16.04
C GLU A 30 9.40 8.17 14.75
N SER A 31 8.39 7.29 14.73
CA SER A 31 8.02 6.48 13.57
C SER A 31 6.73 7.01 12.92
N VAL A 32 6.75 7.12 11.60
CA VAL A 32 5.69 7.79 10.82
C VAL A 32 5.30 6.95 9.62
N ILE A 33 4.06 6.49 9.57
CA ILE A 33 3.48 5.89 8.36
C ILE A 33 3.05 6.98 7.40
N LEU A 34 3.50 6.88 6.15
CA LEU A 34 3.08 7.75 5.06
C LEU A 34 1.90 7.09 4.31
N ALA A 35 0.67 7.35 4.75
CA ALA A 35 -0.56 6.84 4.14
C ALA A 35 -1.19 7.89 3.19
N VAL A 36 -0.38 8.41 2.27
CA VAL A 36 -0.74 9.49 1.33
C VAL A 36 -0.56 9.07 -0.13
N PRO A 37 -1.07 9.83 -1.11
CA PRO A 37 -0.73 9.61 -2.52
C PRO A 37 0.78 9.76 -2.79
N ILE A 38 1.30 9.03 -3.77
CA ILE A 38 2.74 9.07 -4.12
C ILE A 38 3.27 10.49 -4.38
N SER A 39 2.44 11.37 -4.94
CA SER A 39 2.81 12.76 -5.23
C SER A 39 3.23 13.58 -4.00
N ALA A 40 2.80 13.18 -2.79
CA ALA A 40 3.15 13.85 -1.53
C ALA A 40 4.43 13.28 -0.86
N TYR A 41 4.98 12.15 -1.34
CA TYR A 41 6.08 11.47 -0.67
C TYR A 41 7.35 12.33 -0.59
N GLY A 42 7.70 13.02 -1.66
CA GLY A 42 8.92 13.83 -1.71
C GLY A 42 8.90 14.99 -0.70
N SER A 43 7.78 15.70 -0.56
CA SER A 43 7.67 16.82 0.39
C SER A 43 7.66 16.33 1.84
N LEU A 44 6.91 15.27 2.15
CA LEU A 44 6.85 14.71 3.49
C LEU A 44 8.18 14.09 3.93
N ALA A 45 8.89 13.43 3.01
CA ALA A 45 10.23 12.92 3.30
C ALA A 45 11.21 14.03 3.63
N SER A 46 11.11 15.17 2.95
CA SER A 46 11.95 16.35 3.24
C SER A 46 11.64 16.94 4.61
N GLU A 47 10.35 17.09 4.95
CA GLU A 47 9.87 17.66 6.21
C GLU A 47 10.19 16.78 7.43
N HIS A 48 10.13 15.45 7.26
CA HIS A 48 10.28 14.48 8.34
C HIS A 48 11.57 13.65 8.26
N ARG A 49 12.59 14.15 7.57
CA ARG A 49 13.85 13.41 7.29
C ARG A 49 14.59 12.86 8.52
N GLU A 50 14.41 13.50 9.68
CA GLU A 50 15.04 13.11 10.95
C GLU A 50 14.23 12.02 11.72
N ARG A 51 13.15 11.51 11.14
CA ARG A 51 12.27 10.49 11.74
C ARG A 51 12.38 9.17 10.98
N HIS A 52 11.91 8.09 11.59
CA HIS A 52 11.71 6.82 10.92
C HIS A 52 10.46 6.88 10.04
N LEU A 53 10.64 6.85 8.72
CA LEU A 53 9.55 6.89 7.75
C LEU A 53 9.17 5.47 7.32
N ILE A 54 7.88 5.18 7.33
CA ILE A 54 7.32 3.90 6.92
C ILE A 54 6.52 4.14 5.64
N ASN A 55 7.10 3.73 4.52
CA ASN A 55 6.49 3.81 3.20
C ASN A 55 5.47 2.68 3.00
N VAL A 56 4.19 3.03 2.91
CA VAL A 56 3.08 2.08 2.61
C VAL A 56 2.48 2.21 1.22
N CYS A 57 3.18 2.84 0.28
CA CYS A 57 2.66 3.10 -1.06
C CYS A 57 2.45 1.81 -1.86
N SER A 58 1.44 1.77 -2.73
CA SER A 58 1.19 0.60 -3.58
C SER A 58 2.24 0.33 -4.65
N VAL A 59 3.11 1.30 -4.89
CA VAL A 59 4.29 1.21 -5.75
C VAL A 59 5.50 1.51 -4.88
N GLN A 60 6.58 0.72 -4.98
CA GLN A 60 7.66 0.75 -4.00
C GLN A 60 8.93 1.42 -4.55
N LYS A 61 9.36 1.16 -5.78
CA LYS A 61 10.59 1.73 -6.33
C LYS A 61 10.59 3.26 -6.36
N PRO A 62 9.68 3.95 -7.08
CA PRO A 62 9.67 5.41 -7.13
C PRO A 62 9.40 6.03 -5.76
N SER A 63 8.53 5.44 -4.93
CA SER A 63 8.21 6.00 -3.60
C SER A 63 9.38 5.87 -2.62
N THR A 64 10.06 4.73 -2.59
CA THR A 64 11.28 4.53 -1.78
C THR A 64 12.42 5.41 -2.28
N GLU A 65 12.65 5.49 -3.60
CA GLU A 65 13.66 6.39 -4.18
C GLU A 65 13.39 7.88 -3.86
N MET A 66 12.13 8.31 -3.84
CA MET A 66 11.77 9.68 -3.44
C MET A 66 12.17 9.97 -1.99
N ILE A 67 11.94 9.03 -1.07
CA ILE A 67 12.29 9.19 0.35
C ILE A 67 13.81 9.16 0.55
N LEU A 68 14.49 8.21 -0.09
CA LEU A 68 15.94 8.01 0.03
C LEU A 68 16.77 9.22 -0.44
N ARG A 69 16.21 10.12 -1.25
CA ARG A 69 16.84 11.41 -1.60
C ARG A 69 17.03 12.34 -0.40
N TYR A 70 16.24 12.17 0.65
CA TYR A 70 16.23 13.05 1.82
C TYR A 70 16.71 12.36 3.09
N THR A 71 16.42 11.07 3.25
CA THR A 71 16.79 10.33 4.45
C THR A 71 16.99 8.83 4.18
N PRO A 72 18.00 8.19 4.80
CA PRO A 72 18.12 6.73 4.80
C PRO A 72 17.15 6.05 5.78
N ASN A 73 16.45 6.82 6.62
CA ASN A 73 15.63 6.32 7.73
C ASN A 73 14.25 5.86 7.24
N VAL A 74 14.21 4.92 6.28
CA VAL A 74 12.97 4.43 5.69
C VAL A 74 12.84 2.91 5.73
N THR A 75 11.69 2.43 6.22
CA THR A 75 11.21 1.06 6.00
C THR A 75 10.14 1.10 4.92
N SER A 76 10.26 0.26 3.88
CA SER A 76 9.27 0.19 2.80
C SER A 76 8.55 -1.14 2.81
N ILE A 77 7.23 -1.08 2.98
CA ILE A 77 6.34 -2.23 3.09
C ILE A 77 5.04 -1.90 2.36
N HIS A 78 4.55 -2.77 1.47
CA HIS A 78 3.27 -2.57 0.81
C HIS A 78 2.20 -3.49 1.41
N PRO A 79 1.21 -2.96 2.14
CA PRO A 79 0.03 -3.71 2.53
C PRO A 79 -0.84 -4.03 1.32
N LEU A 80 -1.00 -5.31 0.98
CA LEU A 80 -1.80 -5.79 -0.16
C LEU A 80 -3.30 -5.88 0.19
N PHE A 81 -3.76 -5.03 1.08
CA PHE A 81 -5.09 -5.10 1.65
C PHE A 81 -5.64 -3.71 1.95
N GLY A 82 -6.97 -3.63 1.96
CA GLY A 82 -7.70 -2.46 2.44
C GLY A 82 -8.80 -2.87 3.39
N GLN A 83 -9.71 -1.94 3.69
CA GLN A 83 -10.81 -2.14 4.64
C GLN A 83 -11.69 -3.35 4.31
N ARG A 84 -11.85 -3.69 3.03
CA ARG A 84 -12.68 -4.82 2.55
C ARG A 84 -11.96 -6.18 2.55
N THR A 85 -10.66 -6.23 2.85
CA THR A 85 -9.90 -7.48 2.83
C THR A 85 -10.09 -8.26 4.15
N PRO A 86 -10.52 -9.55 4.09
CA PRO A 86 -10.62 -10.41 5.27
C PRO A 86 -9.30 -10.52 6.03
N GLU A 87 -9.36 -10.59 7.36
CA GLU A 87 -8.20 -10.60 8.24
C GLU A 87 -7.21 -11.72 7.91
N ASP A 88 -7.72 -12.93 7.67
CA ASP A 88 -6.95 -14.13 7.31
C ASP A 88 -6.27 -14.05 5.93
N LYS A 89 -6.58 -13.01 5.14
CA LYS A 89 -6.04 -12.79 3.78
C LYS A 89 -5.15 -11.56 3.70
N ARG A 90 -4.88 -10.88 4.82
CA ARG A 90 -4.01 -9.69 4.85
C ARG A 90 -2.55 -10.10 4.74
N ASN A 91 -1.95 -9.68 3.63
CA ASN A 91 -0.54 -9.90 3.35
C ASN A 91 0.12 -8.55 3.06
N SER A 92 1.39 -8.43 3.43
CA SER A 92 2.21 -7.26 3.13
C SER A 92 3.56 -7.70 2.61
N ILE A 93 4.12 -6.96 1.65
CA ILE A 93 5.46 -7.25 1.12
C ILE A 93 6.43 -6.21 1.67
N LEU A 94 7.43 -6.65 2.42
CA LEU A 94 8.55 -5.81 2.85
C LEU A 94 9.59 -5.75 1.74
N THR A 95 9.97 -4.55 1.30
CA THR A 95 10.88 -4.34 0.17
C THR A 95 12.15 -3.60 0.52
N HIS A 96 12.16 -2.88 1.64
CA HIS A 96 13.33 -2.16 2.12
C HIS A 96 13.32 -2.14 3.64
N SER A 97 14.45 -2.53 4.23
CA SER A 97 14.67 -2.43 5.66
C SER A 97 15.80 -1.48 6.01
N LEU A 98 15.75 -0.95 7.22
CA LEU A 98 16.81 -0.11 7.74
C LEU A 98 18.12 -0.92 7.85
N PRO A 99 19.29 -0.28 7.61
CA PRO A 99 20.56 -0.93 7.91
C PRO A 99 20.69 -1.16 9.42
N ALA A 100 21.42 -2.21 9.81
CA ALA A 100 21.64 -2.55 11.23
C ALA A 100 22.33 -1.45 12.04
N THR A 101 22.97 -0.48 11.37
CA THR A 101 23.61 0.69 11.97
C THR A 101 22.68 1.89 12.15
N SER A 102 21.42 1.81 11.69
CA SER A 102 20.45 2.90 11.86
C SER A 102 20.07 3.06 13.32
N GLU A 103 19.94 4.30 13.79
CA GLU A 103 19.39 4.60 15.12
C GLU A 103 17.93 4.14 15.28
N PHE A 104 17.21 3.95 14.16
CA PHE A 104 15.81 3.53 14.13
C PHE A 104 15.63 2.02 13.94
N VAL A 105 16.70 1.21 13.92
CA VAL A 105 16.60 -0.25 13.70
C VAL A 105 15.71 -0.94 14.74
N SER A 106 15.75 -0.50 16.00
CA SER A 106 14.88 -1.01 17.06
C SER A 106 13.42 -0.60 16.83
N ASN A 107 13.18 0.60 16.30
CA ASN A 107 11.85 1.08 15.98
C ASN A 107 11.26 0.28 14.81
N GLU A 108 12.03 0.02 13.75
CA GLU A 108 11.60 -0.88 12.66
C GLU A 108 11.26 -2.27 13.19
N ALA A 109 12.11 -2.87 14.02
CA ALA A 109 11.85 -4.19 14.58
C ALA A 109 10.55 -4.24 15.40
N GLU A 110 10.32 -3.25 16.26
CA GLU A 110 9.08 -3.15 17.05
C GLU A 110 7.86 -2.92 16.14
N PHE A 111 7.98 -2.05 15.12
CA PHE A 111 6.92 -1.84 14.14
C PHE A 111 6.57 -3.13 13.39
N LEU A 112 7.55 -3.87 12.88
CA LEU A 112 7.31 -5.10 12.12
C LEU A 112 6.74 -6.22 13.01
N ASP A 113 7.14 -6.33 14.28
CA ASP A 113 6.49 -7.24 15.24
C ASP A 113 5.01 -6.90 15.42
N LEU A 114 4.71 -5.63 15.67
CA LEU A 114 3.33 -5.17 15.86
C LEU A 114 2.49 -5.33 14.59
N PHE A 115 3.04 -4.96 13.45
CA PHE A 115 2.35 -5.03 12.16
C PHE A 115 2.10 -6.49 11.74
N SER A 116 2.95 -7.43 12.18
CA SER A 116 2.75 -8.87 11.96
C SER A 116 1.48 -9.41 12.63
N ARG A 117 0.93 -8.70 13.62
CA ARG A 117 -0.33 -9.08 14.29
C ARG A 117 -1.57 -8.81 13.45
N VAL A 118 -1.47 -7.95 12.43
CA VAL A 118 -2.59 -7.55 11.57
C VAL A 118 -2.40 -7.96 10.10
N SER A 119 -1.21 -8.42 9.74
CA SER A 119 -0.87 -8.87 8.38
C SER A 119 0.29 -9.87 8.42
N THR A 120 0.23 -10.89 7.57
CA THR A 120 1.41 -11.71 7.26
C THR A 120 2.43 -10.85 6.50
N ILE A 121 3.67 -10.79 6.96
CA ILE A 121 4.76 -10.03 6.30
C ILE A 121 5.60 -10.98 5.46
N ILE A 122 5.51 -10.81 4.14
CA ILE A 122 6.26 -11.55 3.13
C ILE A 122 7.57 -10.80 2.87
N ARG A 123 8.69 -11.51 2.99
CA ARG A 123 10.04 -10.97 2.80
C ARG A 123 10.69 -11.50 1.53
N ASP A 124 10.45 -12.76 1.22
CA ASP A 124 11.06 -13.46 0.09
C ASP A 124 10.01 -13.81 -0.96
N ASN A 125 10.44 -13.83 -2.22
CA ASN A 125 9.65 -14.32 -3.34
C ASN A 125 9.59 -15.87 -3.33
N THR A 126 8.91 -16.45 -4.32
CA THR A 126 8.77 -17.91 -4.47
C THR A 126 10.09 -18.65 -4.68
N ASP A 127 11.15 -17.95 -5.08
CA ASP A 127 12.49 -18.51 -5.29
C ASP A 127 13.38 -18.35 -4.04
N GLY A 128 12.84 -17.82 -2.93
CA GLY A 128 13.59 -17.57 -1.70
C GLY A 128 14.49 -16.33 -1.76
N VAL A 129 14.26 -15.43 -2.72
CA VAL A 129 15.01 -14.18 -2.86
C VAL A 129 14.24 -13.04 -2.22
N ALA A 130 14.89 -12.25 -1.38
CA ALA A 130 14.30 -11.09 -0.74
C ALA A 130 13.71 -10.12 -1.78
N PHE A 131 12.50 -9.62 -1.49
CA PHE A 131 11.90 -8.57 -2.29
C PHE A 131 12.72 -7.28 -2.18
N THR A 132 12.89 -6.63 -3.33
CA THR A 132 13.42 -5.27 -3.44
C THR A 132 12.29 -4.36 -3.93
N PRO A 133 12.44 -3.04 -3.87
CA PRO A 133 11.42 -2.14 -4.43
C PRO A 133 11.20 -2.40 -5.93
N ASP A 134 12.26 -2.79 -6.64
CA ASP A 134 12.20 -3.10 -8.07
C ASP A 134 11.49 -4.42 -8.37
N SER A 135 11.85 -5.51 -7.68
CA SER A 135 11.21 -6.81 -7.91
C SER A 135 9.75 -6.83 -7.46
N HIS A 136 9.41 -6.05 -6.43
CA HIS A 136 8.02 -5.79 -6.05
C HIS A 136 7.24 -5.11 -7.18
N ASP A 137 7.78 -4.04 -7.77
CA ASP A 137 7.04 -3.30 -8.79
C ASP A 137 6.88 -4.10 -10.10
N GLN A 138 7.84 -4.95 -10.45
CA GLN A 138 7.68 -5.92 -11.55
C GLN A 138 6.53 -6.91 -11.28
N LEU A 139 6.36 -7.34 -10.03
CA LEU A 139 5.24 -8.19 -9.62
C LEU A 139 3.92 -7.41 -9.70
N MET A 140 3.87 -6.20 -9.12
CA MET A 140 2.65 -5.36 -9.11
C MET A 140 2.23 -4.91 -10.50
N ALA A 141 3.14 -4.78 -11.45
CA ALA A 141 2.80 -4.50 -12.84
C ALA A 141 1.97 -5.62 -13.48
N LYS A 142 2.28 -6.87 -13.14
CA LYS A 142 1.56 -8.06 -13.62
C LYS A 142 0.23 -8.29 -12.90
N THR A 143 0.02 -7.67 -11.73
CA THR A 143 -1.17 -7.87 -10.90
C THR A 143 -1.98 -6.58 -10.75
N HIS A 144 -1.54 -5.64 -9.91
CA HIS A 144 -2.22 -4.38 -9.63
C HIS A 144 -2.46 -3.53 -10.87
N VAL A 145 -1.41 -3.24 -11.65
CA VAL A 145 -1.53 -2.41 -12.86
C VAL A 145 -2.42 -3.10 -13.88
N ALA A 146 -2.17 -4.39 -14.15
CA ALA A 146 -2.99 -5.19 -15.06
C ALA A 146 -4.48 -5.18 -14.65
N ALA A 147 -4.79 -5.32 -13.37
CA ALA A 147 -6.15 -5.26 -12.84
C ALA A 147 -6.81 -3.89 -13.11
N VAL A 148 -6.12 -2.79 -12.80
CA VAL A 148 -6.63 -1.43 -13.04
C VAL A 148 -6.88 -1.16 -14.51
N VAL A 149 -5.93 -1.53 -15.38
CA VAL A 149 -6.07 -1.38 -16.84
C VAL A 149 -7.25 -2.21 -17.36
N ALA A 150 -7.35 -3.46 -16.93
CA ALA A 150 -8.43 -4.35 -17.33
C ALA A 150 -9.79 -3.81 -16.87
N ALA A 151 -9.94 -3.36 -15.62
CA ALA A 151 -11.21 -2.79 -15.15
C ALA A 151 -11.63 -1.55 -15.95
N ARG A 152 -10.69 -0.66 -16.30
CA ARG A 152 -10.97 0.51 -17.14
C ARG A 152 -11.50 0.13 -18.52
N GLN A 153 -10.93 -0.92 -19.14
CA GLN A 153 -11.43 -1.44 -20.40
C GLN A 153 -12.81 -2.09 -20.23
N MET A 154 -12.99 -2.83 -19.14
CA MET A 154 -14.24 -3.55 -18.87
C MET A 154 -15.41 -2.62 -18.56
N LYS A 155 -15.13 -1.49 -17.91
CA LYS A 155 -16.11 -0.46 -17.60
C LYS A 155 -16.94 -0.04 -18.81
N ILE A 156 -16.35 0.04 -20.00
CA ILE A 156 -17.04 0.44 -21.24
C ILE A 156 -18.26 -0.42 -21.52
N PHE A 157 -18.17 -1.75 -21.33
CA PHE A 157 -19.30 -2.65 -21.59
C PHE A 157 -20.18 -2.87 -20.35
N ILE A 158 -19.64 -2.73 -19.14
CA ILE A 158 -20.44 -2.70 -17.92
C ILE A 158 -21.42 -1.52 -17.96
N ASP A 159 -20.93 -0.32 -18.32
CA ASP A 159 -21.74 0.90 -18.40
C ASP A 159 -22.83 0.78 -19.48
N ARG A 160 -22.58 0.05 -20.58
CA ARG A 160 -23.58 -0.22 -21.64
C ARG A 160 -24.73 -1.12 -21.20
N ALA A 161 -24.52 -1.92 -20.15
CA ALA A 161 -25.50 -2.86 -19.62
C ALA A 161 -25.97 -2.48 -18.21
N ASN A 162 -25.73 -1.23 -17.80
CA ASN A 162 -26.04 -0.76 -16.44
C ASN A 162 -27.55 -0.62 -16.19
N ASP A 163 -28.34 -0.54 -17.25
CA ASP A 163 -29.80 -0.56 -17.21
C ASP A 163 -30.39 -1.97 -17.06
N ILE A 164 -29.59 -3.02 -17.17
CA ILE A 164 -30.03 -4.42 -17.06
C ILE A 164 -29.93 -4.88 -15.59
N PRO A 165 -31.07 -5.23 -14.94
CA PRO A 165 -31.09 -5.78 -13.59
C PRO A 165 -30.23 -7.03 -13.41
N ASP A 166 -29.68 -7.20 -12.20
CA ASP A 166 -28.76 -8.30 -11.84
C ASP A 166 -29.37 -9.70 -12.05
N GLU A 167 -30.69 -9.85 -11.94
CA GLU A 167 -31.41 -11.11 -12.14
C GLU A 167 -31.44 -11.59 -13.61
N TYR A 168 -31.16 -10.70 -14.57
CA TYR A 168 -31.19 -11.01 -16.01
C TYR A 168 -29.80 -11.17 -16.62
N ILE A 169 -28.73 -10.97 -15.85
CA ILE A 169 -27.35 -11.12 -16.33
C ILE A 169 -26.72 -12.44 -15.85
N PRO A 170 -25.82 -13.05 -16.65
CA PRO A 170 -25.07 -14.22 -16.20
C PRO A 170 -24.20 -13.92 -14.98
N ASN A 171 -23.97 -14.94 -14.15
CA ASN A 171 -23.12 -14.83 -12.96
C ASN A 171 -21.71 -14.29 -13.27
N SER A 172 -21.12 -14.69 -14.40
CA SER A 172 -19.82 -14.17 -14.85
C SER A 172 -19.85 -12.67 -15.10
N PHE A 173 -20.93 -12.13 -15.67
CA PHE A 173 -21.08 -10.69 -15.88
C PHE A 173 -21.23 -9.94 -14.56
N ARG A 174 -21.96 -10.52 -13.60
CA ARG A 174 -22.06 -9.95 -12.23
C ARG A 174 -20.70 -9.84 -11.57
N LEU A 175 -19.87 -10.89 -11.64
CA LEU A 175 -18.50 -10.86 -11.12
C LEU A 175 -17.62 -9.81 -11.82
N LEU A 176 -17.78 -9.59 -13.12
CA LEU A 176 -17.08 -8.53 -13.85
C LEU A 176 -17.54 -7.14 -13.39
N ARG A 177 -18.86 -6.95 -13.20
CA ARG A 177 -19.45 -5.72 -12.67
C ARG A 177 -18.92 -5.43 -11.26
N ASP A 178 -18.91 -6.43 -10.38
CA ASP A 178 -18.38 -6.32 -9.01
C ASP A 178 -16.88 -5.97 -9.01
N PHE A 179 -16.11 -6.58 -9.91
CA PHE A 179 -14.69 -6.27 -10.08
C PHE A 179 -14.46 -4.83 -10.52
N VAL A 180 -15.20 -4.34 -11.53
CA VAL A 180 -15.11 -2.95 -12.00
C VAL A 180 -15.52 -1.97 -10.89
N ASN A 181 -16.64 -2.21 -10.22
CA ASN A 181 -17.12 -1.38 -9.11
C ASN A 181 -16.09 -1.30 -7.97
N THR A 182 -15.41 -2.42 -7.68
CA THR A 182 -14.36 -2.45 -6.65
C THR A 182 -13.18 -1.53 -7.00
N LEU A 183 -12.80 -1.42 -8.27
CA LEU A 183 -11.72 -0.52 -8.70
C LEU A 183 -12.18 0.92 -8.90
N ASP A 184 -13.42 1.15 -9.33
CA ASP A 184 -14.01 2.50 -9.43
C ASP A 184 -14.19 3.14 -8.04
N ASP A 185 -14.48 2.34 -7.02
CA ASP A 185 -14.57 2.76 -5.62
C ASP A 185 -13.19 3.13 -5.02
N MET A 186 -12.07 2.83 -5.70
CA MET A 186 -10.74 3.15 -5.16
C MET A 186 -10.51 4.66 -5.14
N PRO A 187 -9.92 5.21 -4.06
CA PRO A 187 -9.54 6.62 -4.02
C PRO A 187 -8.62 6.98 -5.19
N HIS A 188 -8.81 8.18 -5.75
CA HIS A 188 -8.03 8.65 -6.91
C HIS A 188 -6.52 8.56 -6.68
N GLY A 189 -6.05 8.93 -5.48
CA GLY A 189 -4.63 8.84 -5.12
C GLY A 189 -4.07 7.40 -5.07
N THR A 190 -4.90 6.40 -4.80
CA THR A 190 -4.52 4.99 -4.89
C THR A 190 -4.30 4.58 -6.34
N ILE A 191 -5.24 4.95 -7.23
CA ILE A 191 -5.12 4.70 -8.67
C ILE A 191 -3.88 5.42 -9.22
N GLU A 192 -3.70 6.70 -8.91
CA GLU A 192 -2.51 7.48 -9.28
C GLU A 192 -1.22 6.75 -8.88
N SER A 193 -1.15 6.26 -7.64
CA SER A 193 0.02 5.55 -7.12
C SER A 193 0.27 4.23 -7.86
N ILE A 194 -0.77 3.43 -8.14
CA ILE A 194 -0.64 2.19 -8.92
C ILE A 194 -0.12 2.48 -10.33
N MET A 195 -0.67 3.51 -10.97
CA MET A 195 -0.30 3.88 -12.35
C MET A 195 1.09 4.54 -12.44
N ALA A 196 1.70 4.92 -11.32
CA ALA A 196 3.08 5.41 -11.27
C ALA A 196 4.14 4.29 -11.30
N ASN A 197 3.72 3.03 -11.42
CA ASN A 197 4.62 1.89 -11.57
C ASN A 197 5.46 2.01 -12.86
N PRO A 198 6.79 1.89 -12.80
CA PRO A 198 7.68 2.10 -13.95
C PRO A 198 7.61 1.01 -15.04
N TYR A 199 6.89 -0.08 -14.76
CA TYR A 199 6.69 -1.20 -15.68
C TYR A 199 5.30 -1.18 -16.35
N PHE A 200 4.52 -0.09 -16.17
CA PHE A 200 3.27 0.16 -16.89
C PHE A 200 3.53 0.77 -18.28
#